data_AF-A0A833GF89-F1
#
_entry.id   AF-A0A833GF89-F1
#
_cell.length_a   1.000
_cell.length_b   1.000
_cell.length_c   1.000
_cell.angle_alpha   90.00
_cell.angle_beta   90.00
_cell.angle_gamma   90.00
#
_symmetry.space_group_name_H-M   'P 1'
#
loop_
_entity.id
_entity.type
_entity.pdbx_description
1 polymer ?
#
loop_
_entity_poly.entity_id
_entity_poly.type
_entity_poly.pdbx_seq_one_letter_code
_entity_poly.pdbx_strand_id
1 'polypeptide(L)' 'MGALVALCPDTGRPFETGIETDPASMALTPPCTADIACPHCRSVHRIAKRDFLVCEMIDGLRVYQRAA' A
#
# COMPACT_ATOMS: atom_id res chain seq x y z
N MET A 1 9.68 -8.18 5.28
CA MET A 1 8.23 -7.97 5.51
C MET A 1 8.05 -6.53 5.95
N GLY A 2 7.07 -5.84 5.39
CA GLY A 2 6.77 -4.44 5.64
C GLY A 2 5.28 -4.12 5.57
N ALA A 3 4.93 -2.86 5.75
CA ALA A 3 3.55 -2.41 5.72
C ALA A 3 3.06 -2.27 4.27
N LEU A 4 1.86 -2.79 3.98
CA LEU A 4 1.16 -2.48 2.75
C LEU A 4 0.65 -1.04 2.83
N VAL A 5 1.01 -0.23 1.84
CA VAL A 5 0.77 1.21 1.78
C VAL A 5 -0.01 1.54 0.52
N ALA A 6 -1.00 2.41 0.68
CA ALA A 6 -1.77 3.02 -0.38
C ALA A 6 -1.37 4.49 -0.56
N LEU A 7 -1.52 5.01 -1.77
CA LEU A 7 -1.46 6.43 -2.06
C LEU A 7 -2.88 7.00 -2.17
N CYS A 8 -3.17 8.05 -1.43
CA CYS A 8 -4.45 8.76 -1.56
C CYS A 8 -4.45 9.54 -2.90
N PRO A 9 -5.41 9.28 -3.82
CA PRO A 9 -5.50 9.97 -5.10
C PRO A 9 -5.80 11.46 -4.96
N ASP A 10 -6.51 11.87 -3.91
CA ASP A 10 -6.89 13.27 -3.69
C ASP A 10 -5.75 14.10 -3.06
N THR A 11 -4.97 13.49 -2.15
CA THR A 11 -3.96 14.22 -1.36
C THR A 11 -2.52 13.91 -1.77
N GLY A 12 -2.31 12.84 -2.54
CA GLY A 12 -0.98 12.32 -2.88
C GLY A 12 -0.21 11.73 -1.69
N ARG A 13 -0.82 11.63 -0.50
CA ARG A 13 -0.14 11.17 0.71
C ARG A 13 -0.19 9.65 0.83
N PRO A 14 0.94 8.99 1.16
CA PRO A 14 0.93 7.57 1.49
C PRO A 14 0.28 7.34 2.85
N PHE A 15 -0.38 6.20 3.01
CA PHE A 15 -0.92 5.75 4.29
C PHE A 15 -0.93 4.22 4.38
N GLU A 16 -0.70 3.71 5.58
CA GLU A 16 -0.65 2.28 5.88
C GLU A 16 -2.06 1.69 5.92
N THR A 17 -2.23 0.49 5.37
CA THR A 17 -3.53 -0.21 5.36
C THR A 17 -3.76 -1.06 6.60
N GLY A 18 -2.73 -1.20 7.46
CA GLY A 18 -2.72 -2.10 8.61
C GLY A 18 -2.40 -3.56 8.27
N ILE A 19 -2.11 -3.87 7.00
CA ILE A 19 -1.71 -5.20 6.55
C ILE A 19 -0.18 -5.23 6.43
N GLU A 20 0.45 -6.23 7.05
CA GLU A 20 1.87 -6.52 6.86
C GLU A 20 2.05 -7.58 5.78
N THR A 21 2.94 -7.33 4.82
CA THR A 21 3.22 -8.24 3.70
C THR A 21 4.60 -7.97 3.11
N ASP A 22 4.94 -8.65 2.03
CA ASP A 22 6.16 -8.45 1.27
C ASP A 22 5.86 -8.48 -0.24
N PRO A 23 6.73 -7.90 -1.10
CA PRO A 23 6.48 -7.85 -2.53
C PRO A 23 6.31 -9.22 -3.19
N ALA A 24 6.99 -10.27 -2.69
CA ALA A 24 6.90 -11.61 -3.27
C ALA A 24 5.55 -12.26 -2.96
N SER A 25 5.08 -12.17 -1.71
CA SER A 25 3.74 -12.58 -1.31
C SER A 25 2.66 -11.84 -2.09
N MET A 26 2.82 -10.52 -2.25
CA MET A 26 1.89 -9.73 -3.05
C MET A 26 1.91 -10.13 -4.52
N ALA A 27 3.07 -10.41 -5.12
CA ALA A 27 3.16 -10.88 -6.50
C ALA A 27 2.30 -12.15 -6.75
N LEU A 28 2.25 -13.06 -5.77
CA LEU A 28 1.49 -14.32 -5.85
C LEU A 28 -0.02 -14.15 -5.66
N THR A 29 -0.50 -13.03 -5.11
CA THR A 29 -1.95 -12.80 -4.99
C THR A 29 -2.60 -12.58 -6.37
N PRO A 30 -3.85 -13.01 -6.59
CA PRO A 30 -4.54 -12.69 -7.84
C PRO A 30 -4.75 -11.17 -8.00
N PRO A 31 -4.95 -10.66 -9.23
CA PRO A 31 -5.38 -9.28 -9.43
C PRO A 31 -6.64 -8.99 -8.61
N CYS A 32 -6.57 -7.98 -7.75
CA CYS A 32 -7.66 -7.61 -6.86
C CYS A 32 -7.76 -6.09 -6.70
N THR A 33 -8.89 -5.64 -6.17
CA THR A 33 -9.10 -4.27 -5.72
C THR A 33 -9.55 -4.29 -4.27
N ALA A 34 -9.09 -3.34 -3.48
CA ALA A 34 -9.52 -3.15 -2.10
C ALA A 34 -10.17 -1.77 -1.93
N ASP A 35 -11.27 -1.73 -1.19
CA ASP A 35 -11.92 -0.49 -0.78
C ASP A 35 -11.36 -0.10 0.59
N ILE A 36 -10.68 1.05 0.67
CA ILE A 36 -9.94 1.50 1.86
C ILE A 36 -10.33 2.93 2.23
N ALA A 37 -10.68 3.15 3.49
CA ALA A 37 -10.92 4.47 4.03
C ALA A 37 -9.60 5.23 4.21
N CYS A 38 -9.48 6.38 3.55
CA CYS A 38 -8.29 7.21 3.66
C CYS A 38 -8.32 8.07 4.93
N PRO A 39 -7.30 8.03 5.79
CA PRO A 39 -7.25 8.88 6.99
C PRO A 39 -7.02 10.36 6.65
N HIS A 40 -6.49 10.67 5.45
CA HIS A 40 -6.14 12.04 5.06
C HIS A 40 -7.31 12.81 4.46
N CYS A 41 -8.03 12.24 3.49
CA CYS A 41 -9.19 12.90 2.85
C CYS A 41 -10.54 12.41 3.38
N ARG A 42 -10.57 11.36 4.21
CA ARG A 42 -11.77 10.74 4.80
C ARG A 42 -12.73 10.08 3.81
N SER A 43 -12.36 9.98 2.54
CA SER A 43 -13.10 9.24 1.52
C SER A 43 -12.66 7.77 1.47
N VAL A 44 -13.52 6.91 0.93
CA VAL A 44 -13.16 5.52 0.59
C VAL A 44 -12.58 5.50 -0.83
N HIS A 45 -11.43 4.86 -0.98
CA HIS A 45 -10.77 4.66 -2.27
C HIS A 45 -10.77 3.20 -2.65
N ARG A 46 -11.12 2.92 -3.91
CA ARG A 46 -10.91 1.63 -4.53
C ARG A 46 -9.52 1.60 -5.15
N ILE A 47 -8.63 0.77 -4.61
CA ILE A 47 -7.22 0.70 -5.00
C ILE A 47 -6.95 -0.68 -5.59
N ALA A 48 -6.34 -0.73 -6.78
CA ALA A 48 -5.97 -1.99 -7.40
C ALA A 48 -4.63 -2.49 -6.85
N LYS A 49 -4.43 -3.81 -6.87
CA LYS A 49 -3.20 -4.51 -6.45
C LYS A 49 -1.91 -3.79 -6.91
N ARG A 50 -1.86 -3.41 -8.19
CA ARG A 50 -0.70 -2.78 -8.83
C ARG A 50 -0.34 -1.39 -8.28
N ASP A 51 -1.29 -0.75 -7.62
CA ASP A 51 -1.15 0.62 -7.11
C ASP A 51 -0.75 0.61 -5.62
N PHE A 52 -0.65 -0.57 -4.99
CA PHE A 52 -0.10 -0.72 -3.65
C PHE A 52 1.42 -0.71 -3.64
N LEU A 53 1.96 -0.21 -2.54
CA LEU A 53 3.37 -0.25 -2.22
C LEU A 53 3.57 -1.11 -0.97
N VAL A 54 4.74 -1.73 -0.84
CA VAL A 54 5.23 -2.27 0.43
C VAL A 54 6.27 -1.30 0.97
N CYS A 55 6.08 -0.83 2.20
CA CYS A 55 7.00 0.04 2.90
C CYS A 55 7.78 -0.78 3.92
N GLU A 56 9.08 -0.86 3.73
CA GLU A 56 10.01 -1.52 4.65
C GLU A 56 10.95 -0.49 5.28
N MET A 57 11.39 -0.76 6.50
CA MET A 57 12.45 0.02 7.16
C MET A 57 13.79 -0.70 6.95
N ILE A 58 14.67 -0.10 6.17
CA ILE A 58 16.01 -0.64 5.86
C ILE A 58 17.03 0.43 6.25
N ASP A 59 17.94 0.09 7.16
CA ASP A 59 18.97 1.00 7.70
C ASP A 59 18.41 2.35 8.21
N GLY A 60 17.21 2.32 8.81
CA GLY A 60 16.53 3.50 9.33
C GLY A 60 15.80 4.34 8.27
N LEU A 61 15.81 3.93 7.01
CA LEU A 61 15.11 4.60 5.91
C LEU A 61 13.85 3.84 5.52
N ARG A 62 12.79 4.60 5.18
CA ARG A 62 11.58 4.05 4.57
C ARG A 62 11.83 3.78 3.09
N VAL A 63 11.80 2.51 2.72
CA VAL A 63 11.93 2.07 1.33
C VAL A 63 10.56 1.62 0.85
N TYR A 64 10.08 2.26 -0.22
CA TYR A 64 8.81 1.93 -0.85
C TYR A 64 9.05 1.14 -2.12
N GLN A 65 8.50 -0.06 -2.18
CA GLN A 65 8.58 -0.93 -3.36
C GLN A 65 7.17 -1.18 -3.90
N ARG A 66 7.02 -1.38 -5.20
CA ARG A 66 5.73 -1.81 -5.75
C ARG A 66 5.39 -3.20 -5.26
N ALA A 67 4.13 -3.37 -4.87
CA ALA A 67 3.61 -4.67 -4.47
C ALA A 67 3.45 -5.64 -5.66
N ALA A 68 3.40 -5.14 -6.90
CA ALA A 68 3.24 -5.92 -8.14
C ALA A 68 3.75 -5.18 -9.38
#